data_AF-A0A3M6U6Z8-F1
#
_entry.id   AF-A0A3M6U6Z8-F1
#
_cell.length_a   1.000
_cell.length_b   1.000
_cell.length_c   1.000
_cell.angle_alpha   90.00
_cell.angle_beta   90.00
_cell.angle_gamma   90.00
#
_symmetry.space_group_name_H-M   'P 1'
#
loop_
_entity.id
_entity.type
_entity.pdbx_description
1 polymer ?
#
loop_
_entity_poly.entity_id
_entity_poly.type
_entity_poly.pdbx_seq_one_letter_code
_entity_poly.pdbx_strand_id
1 'polypeptide(L)'
;MLREKRRRQEQDVQSEERKETIREQTRERVRRLREKRREELRQAGNDTAHSEGSTSDTTPVFKSRMAKSRALKKTGQALPETPEKKAELLESISSSPQAVDLTLCQWNDGQEYHKLKCLKRECDQWGVEKFPFLPEEISDEVEEHVIWKRYDLLQDYSYHSFMAKWQQNQLDSLIENLPKDEVIHVHDYSKGYSCRQQDELQSEYFDVAKVSLHVIILYRHAVEPVDGNFSTDEEPTIIKKHLFVISDDEVQDFHSVHKA
;
A
#
# COMPACT_ATOMS: atom_id res chain seq x y z
N MET A 1 -41.45 36.12 -26.58
CA MET A 1 -41.37 34.65 -26.40
C MET A 1 -40.70 33.90 -27.56
N LEU A 2 -41.13 34.03 -28.83
CA LEU A 2 -40.54 33.27 -29.95
C LEU A 2 -39.06 33.60 -30.25
N ARG A 3 -38.66 34.88 -30.20
CA ARG A 3 -37.28 35.30 -30.44
C ARG A 3 -36.29 34.78 -29.39
N GLU A 4 -36.75 34.65 -28.15
CA GLU A 4 -35.93 34.23 -27.02
C GLU A 4 -35.71 32.70 -27.01
N LYS A 5 -36.72 31.93 -27.43
CA LYS A 5 -36.56 30.48 -27.69
C LYS A 5 -35.57 30.22 -28.83
N ARG A 6 -35.61 31.01 -29.91
CA ARG A 6 -34.66 30.89 -31.02
C ARG A 6 -33.21 31.19 -30.58
N ARG A 7 -33.00 32.24 -29.77
CA ARG A 7 -31.67 32.57 -29.23
C ARG A 7 -31.09 31.46 -28.32
N ARG A 8 -31.92 30.78 -27.53
CA ARG A 8 -31.47 29.64 -26.70
C ARG A 8 -31.08 28.43 -27.55
N GLN A 9 -31.87 28.11 -28.58
CA GLN A 9 -31.52 27.04 -29.53
C GLN A 9 -30.20 27.33 -30.26
N GLU A 10 -29.97 28.57 -30.69
CA GLU A 10 -28.71 28.97 -31.33
C GLU A 10 -27.51 28.84 -30.38
N GLN A 11 -27.69 29.14 -29.09
CA GLN A 11 -26.65 28.97 -28.06
C GLN A 11 -26.34 27.49 -27.77
N ASP A 12 -27.36 26.64 -27.72
CA ASP A 12 -27.19 25.20 -27.48
C ASP A 12 -26.45 24.53 -28.65
N VAL A 13 -26.80 24.89 -29.89
CA VAL A 13 -26.10 24.41 -31.10
C VAL A 13 -24.64 24.85 -31.09
N GLN A 14 -24.35 26.13 -30.81
CA GLN A 14 -22.97 26.61 -30.70
C GLN A 14 -22.17 25.95 -29.56
N SER A 15 -22.83 25.59 -28.45
CA SER A 15 -22.22 24.83 -27.35
C SER A 15 -21.84 23.42 -27.78
N GLU A 16 -22.72 22.71 -28.47
CA GLU A 16 -22.45 21.36 -28.95
C GLU A 16 -21.36 21.34 -30.03
N GLU A 17 -21.38 22.29 -30.98
CA GLU A 17 -20.31 22.44 -31.98
C GLU A 17 -18.94 22.69 -31.33
N ARG A 18 -18.87 23.51 -30.28
CA ARG A 18 -17.64 23.72 -29.51
C ARG A 18 -17.17 22.44 -28.81
N LYS A 19 -18.09 21.67 -28.21
CA LYS A 19 -17.75 20.39 -27.56
C LYS A 19 -17.25 19.36 -28.58
N GLU A 20 -17.85 19.31 -29.75
CA GLU A 20 -17.44 18.43 -30.86
C GLU A 20 -16.02 18.79 -31.33
N THR A 21 -15.74 20.08 -31.52
CA THR A 21 -14.42 20.58 -31.91
C THR A 21 -13.34 20.21 -30.87
N ILE A 22 -13.64 20.37 -29.57
CA ILE A 22 -12.71 19.99 -28.49
C ILE A 22 -12.46 18.48 -28.49
N ARG A 23 -13.49 17.67 -28.71
CA ARG A 23 -13.36 16.21 -28.81
C ARG A 23 -12.49 15.80 -29.99
N GLU A 24 -12.65 16.47 -31.13
CA GLU A 24 -11.87 16.20 -32.34
C GLU A 24 -10.40 16.59 -32.15
N GLN A 25 -10.11 17.78 -31.62
CA GLN A 25 -8.76 18.20 -31.26
C GLN A 25 -8.10 17.24 -30.26
N THR A 26 -8.86 16.72 -29.29
CA THR A 26 -8.36 15.74 -28.32
C THR A 26 -8.03 14.40 -29.00
N ARG A 27 -8.90 13.92 -29.90
CA ARG A 27 -8.67 12.68 -30.67
C ARG A 27 -7.42 12.81 -31.53
N GLU A 28 -7.24 13.95 -32.19
CA GLU A 28 -6.09 14.19 -33.05
C GLU A 28 -4.78 14.28 -32.23
N ARG A 29 -4.80 14.98 -31.09
CA ARG A 29 -3.65 15.04 -30.16
C ARG A 29 -3.23 13.66 -29.67
N VAL A 30 -4.19 12.81 -29.27
CA VAL A 30 -3.90 11.44 -28.83
C VAL A 30 -3.36 10.59 -29.99
N ARG A 31 -3.88 10.77 -31.20
CA ARG A 31 -3.37 10.08 -32.39
C ARG A 31 -1.91 10.45 -32.67
N ARG A 32 -1.59 11.75 -32.68
CA ARG A 32 -0.21 12.25 -32.89
C ARG A 32 0.75 11.72 -31.81
N LEU A 33 0.34 11.70 -30.55
CA LEU A 33 1.15 11.14 -29.45
C LEU A 33 1.42 9.64 -29.63
N ARG A 34 0.42 8.87 -30.08
CA ARG A 34 0.57 7.43 -30.34
C ARG A 34 1.43 7.13 -31.58
N GLU A 35 1.36 7.97 -32.60
CA GLU A 35 2.23 7.87 -33.78
C GLU A 35 3.67 8.23 -33.42
N LYS A 36 3.90 9.35 -32.70
CA LYS A 36 5.22 9.74 -32.20
C LYS A 36 5.86 8.64 -31.34
N ARG A 37 5.11 8.06 -30.41
CA ARG A 37 5.60 6.95 -29.57
C ARG A 37 5.96 5.69 -30.37
N ARG A 38 5.23 5.41 -31.46
CA ARG A 38 5.54 4.31 -32.37
C ARG A 38 6.81 4.58 -33.19
N GLU A 39 7.02 5.83 -33.59
CA GLU A 39 8.24 6.26 -34.27
C GLU A 39 9.46 6.17 -33.33
N GLU A 40 9.33 6.64 -32.09
CA GLU A 40 10.37 6.53 -31.04
C GLU A 40 10.74 5.07 -30.76
N LEU A 41 9.75 4.17 -30.68
CA LEU A 41 9.99 2.73 -30.52
C LEU A 41 10.67 2.10 -31.74
N ARG A 42 10.36 2.57 -32.96
CA ARG A 42 11.04 2.13 -34.19
C ARG A 42 12.49 2.61 -34.26
N GLN A 43 12.76 3.84 -33.80
CA GLN A 43 14.11 4.39 -33.72
C GLN A 43 14.95 3.66 -32.66
N ALA A 44 14.40 3.43 -31.47
CA ALA A 44 15.08 2.68 -30.41
C ALA A 44 15.38 1.21 -30.80
N GLY A 45 14.53 0.59 -31.61
CA GLY A 45 14.77 -0.76 -32.14
C GLY A 45 15.90 -0.84 -33.17
N ASN A 46 16.26 0.28 -33.82
CA ASN A 46 17.32 0.31 -34.83
C ASN A 46 18.71 0.57 -34.23
N ASP A 47 18.79 1.23 -33.07
CA ASP A 47 20.06 1.50 -32.37
C ASP A 47 20.57 0.32 -31.53
N THR A 48 19.77 -0.74 -31.35
CA THR A 48 20.09 -1.90 -30.50
C THR A 48 20.67 -3.09 -31.28
N ALA A 49 21.08 -2.91 -32.55
CA ALA A 49 21.61 -3.99 -33.39
C ALA A 49 23.10 -4.34 -33.16
N HIS A 50 23.83 -3.62 -32.30
CA HIS A 50 25.21 -3.98 -31.94
C HIS A 50 25.53 -3.65 -30.48
N SER A 51 25.16 -4.54 -29.56
CA SER A 51 25.91 -4.81 -28.33
C SER A 51 25.30 -6.02 -27.63
N GLU A 52 25.83 -7.21 -27.88
CA GLU A 52 25.60 -8.38 -27.03
C GLU A 52 26.31 -8.14 -25.69
N GLY A 53 25.53 -7.99 -24.62
CA GLY A 53 26.06 -7.74 -23.29
C GLY A 53 24.97 -7.71 -22.21
N SER A 54 24.71 -8.87 -21.63
CA SER A 54 24.17 -9.12 -20.28
C SER A 54 23.47 -7.96 -19.56
N THR A 55 22.13 -7.97 -19.55
CA THR A 55 21.34 -7.35 -18.47
C THR A 55 20.05 -8.15 -18.25
N SER A 56 19.77 -8.43 -16.98
CA SER A 56 18.63 -9.20 -16.45
C SER A 56 17.29 -8.94 -17.12
N ASP A 57 16.68 -10.02 -17.63
CA ASP A 57 15.32 -10.07 -18.16
C ASP A 57 14.28 -9.62 -17.13
N THR A 58 13.77 -8.40 -17.29
CA THR A 58 12.56 -7.90 -16.63
C THR A 58 11.42 -7.83 -17.63
N THR A 59 10.99 -9.00 -18.11
CA THR A 59 9.73 -9.07 -18.86
C THR A 59 8.55 -8.86 -17.89
N PRO A 60 7.66 -7.88 -18.14
CA PRO A 60 6.54 -7.60 -17.25
C PRO A 60 5.51 -8.75 -17.29
N VAL A 61 5.21 -9.30 -16.11
CA VAL A 61 4.25 -10.41 -15.85
C VAL A 61 2.90 -10.23 -16.54
N PHE A 62 2.48 -8.99 -16.79
CA PHE A 62 1.32 -8.70 -17.61
C PHE A 62 1.75 -7.96 -18.87
N LYS A 63 1.34 -8.47 -20.04
CA LYS A 63 1.55 -7.87 -21.36
C LYS A 63 1.03 -6.42 -21.45
N SER A 64 0.17 -5.98 -20.54
CA SER A 64 -0.22 -4.57 -20.35
C SER A 64 -0.76 -4.29 -18.95
N ARG A 65 -0.74 -3.01 -18.53
CA ARG A 65 -1.43 -2.52 -17.33
C ARG A 65 -2.92 -2.89 -17.30
N MET A 66 -3.55 -2.94 -18.47
CA MET A 66 -4.96 -3.34 -18.62
C MET A 66 -5.18 -4.84 -18.38
N ALA A 67 -4.21 -5.69 -18.75
CA ALA A 67 -4.27 -7.12 -18.45
C ALA A 67 -4.17 -7.37 -16.93
N LYS A 68 -3.25 -6.68 -16.25
CA LYS A 68 -3.15 -6.70 -14.78
C LYS A 68 -4.47 -6.27 -14.12
N SER A 69 -5.03 -5.14 -14.56
CA SER A 69 -6.27 -4.62 -13.99
C SER A 69 -7.47 -5.56 -14.22
N ARG A 70 -7.53 -6.25 -15.37
CA ARG A 70 -8.57 -7.24 -15.66
C ARG A 70 -8.42 -8.49 -14.79
N ALA A 71 -7.19 -8.99 -14.62
CA ALA A 71 -6.93 -10.14 -13.77
C ALA A 71 -7.31 -9.87 -12.31
N LEU A 72 -6.91 -8.71 -11.77
CA LEU A 72 -7.25 -8.27 -10.41
C LEU A 72 -8.76 -8.08 -10.21
N LYS A 73 -9.46 -7.55 -11.23
CA LYS A 73 -10.91 -7.38 -11.16
C LYS A 73 -11.64 -8.73 -11.13
N LYS A 74 -11.18 -9.70 -11.93
CA LYS A 74 -11.79 -11.05 -12.00
C LYS A 74 -11.56 -11.84 -10.72
N THR A 75 -10.36 -11.76 -10.13
CA THR A 75 -10.06 -12.38 -8.83
C THR A 75 -10.77 -11.68 -7.68
N GLY A 76 -10.86 -10.35 -7.69
CA GLY A 76 -11.64 -9.59 -6.72
C GLY A 76 -13.13 -9.94 -6.69
N GLN A 77 -13.71 -10.31 -7.84
CA GLN A 77 -15.10 -10.78 -7.94
C GLN A 77 -15.30 -12.21 -7.44
N ALA A 78 -14.25 -13.04 -7.40
CA ALA A 78 -14.30 -14.40 -6.88
C ALA A 78 -14.03 -14.47 -5.37
N LEU A 79 -13.49 -13.40 -4.79
CA LEU A 79 -13.23 -13.29 -3.36
C LEU A 79 -14.50 -12.84 -2.61
N PRO A 80 -14.72 -13.30 -1.37
CA PRO A 80 -15.84 -12.86 -0.54
C PRO A 80 -15.85 -11.33 -0.43
N GLU A 81 -17.00 -10.66 -0.52
CA GLU A 81 -17.05 -9.19 -0.47
C GLU A 81 -16.78 -8.62 0.93
N THR A 82 -17.18 -9.35 1.98
CA THR A 82 -17.05 -8.87 3.36
C THR A 82 -15.65 -9.13 3.94
N PRO A 83 -15.07 -8.16 4.68
CA PRO A 83 -13.74 -8.32 5.27
C PRO A 83 -13.67 -9.51 6.23
N GLU A 84 -14.75 -9.80 6.95
CA GLU A 84 -14.86 -10.94 7.87
C GLU A 84 -14.75 -12.27 7.15
N LYS A 85 -15.46 -12.47 6.03
CA LYS A 85 -15.39 -13.71 5.25
C LYS A 85 -14.07 -13.84 4.48
N LYS A 86 -13.43 -12.73 4.11
CA LYS A 86 -12.06 -12.75 3.57
C LYS A 86 -11.07 -13.20 4.64
N ALA A 87 -11.20 -12.69 5.87
CA ALA A 87 -10.37 -13.10 6.99
C ALA A 87 -10.59 -14.57 7.34
N GLU A 88 -11.85 -15.02 7.42
CA GLU A 88 -12.23 -16.42 7.66
C GLU A 88 -11.70 -17.38 6.58
N LEU A 89 -11.77 -16.99 5.29
CA LEU A 89 -11.20 -17.77 4.20
C LEU A 89 -9.66 -17.85 4.30
N LEU A 90 -9.00 -16.72 4.59
CA LEU A 90 -7.54 -16.68 4.78
C LEU A 90 -7.11 -17.47 6.02
N GLU A 91 -7.89 -17.42 7.09
CA GLU A 91 -7.69 -18.19 8.31
C GLU A 91 -7.94 -19.69 8.06
N SER A 92 -8.95 -20.04 7.26
CA SER A 92 -9.22 -21.41 6.83
C SER A 92 -8.13 -21.97 5.91
N ILE A 93 -7.58 -21.15 5.01
CA ILE A 93 -6.43 -21.53 4.17
C ILE A 93 -5.16 -21.66 5.04
N SER A 94 -4.95 -20.74 5.97
CA SER A 94 -3.80 -20.75 6.89
C SER A 94 -3.87 -21.89 7.90
N SER A 95 -5.08 -22.32 8.27
CA SER A 95 -5.36 -23.40 9.23
C SER A 95 -5.67 -24.72 8.52
N SER A 96 -5.64 -24.74 7.18
CA SER A 96 -5.81 -25.96 6.40
C SER A 96 -4.68 -26.92 6.76
N PRO A 97 -4.99 -28.05 7.43
CA PRO A 97 -3.97 -28.97 7.94
C PRO A 97 -3.13 -29.58 6.83
N GLN A 98 -3.64 -29.59 5.59
CA GLN A 98 -3.01 -30.27 4.47
C GLN A 98 -1.61 -29.73 4.16
N ALA A 99 -1.37 -28.42 4.21
CA ALA A 99 -0.04 -27.89 3.89
C ALA A 99 0.93 -27.99 5.07
N VAL A 100 0.43 -27.75 6.28
CA VAL A 100 1.24 -27.74 7.50
C VAL A 100 1.63 -29.17 7.89
N ASP A 101 0.69 -30.12 7.86
CA ASP A 101 0.92 -31.52 8.23
C ASP A 101 1.77 -32.28 7.20
N LEU A 102 1.75 -31.86 5.92
CA LEU A 102 2.59 -32.47 4.86
C LEU A 102 4.02 -31.93 4.84
N THR A 103 4.24 -30.68 5.28
CA THR A 103 5.54 -30.00 5.19
C THR A 103 6.30 -29.91 6.51
N LEU A 104 5.64 -30.16 7.64
CA LEU A 104 6.26 -30.20 8.96
C LEU A 104 6.35 -31.63 9.50
N CYS A 105 7.24 -31.83 10.48
CA CYS A 105 7.34 -33.10 11.19
C CYS A 105 6.03 -33.42 11.91
N GLN A 106 5.62 -34.70 11.88
CA GLN A 106 4.49 -35.19 12.66
C GLN A 106 4.65 -34.81 14.14
N TRP A 107 3.55 -34.35 14.72
CA TRP A 107 3.44 -34.02 16.12
C TRP A 107 3.45 -35.32 16.93
N ASN A 108 4.33 -35.43 17.93
CA ASN A 108 4.26 -36.52 18.91
C ASN A 108 3.22 -36.17 19.99
N ASP A 109 2.33 -37.12 20.31
CA ASP A 109 1.31 -36.98 21.36
C ASP A 109 1.94 -36.48 22.68
N GLY A 110 1.64 -35.24 23.06
CA GLY A 110 2.05 -34.62 24.34
C GLY A 110 2.94 -33.37 24.24
N GLN A 111 3.38 -32.94 23.06
CA GLN A 111 3.92 -31.57 22.90
C GLN A 111 2.77 -30.61 22.61
N GLU A 112 2.90 -29.29 22.83
CA GLU A 112 1.85 -28.30 22.51
C GLU A 112 2.12 -27.59 21.16
N TYR A 113 3.38 -27.65 20.68
CA TYR A 113 3.86 -26.93 19.49
C TYR A 113 4.85 -27.80 18.68
N HIS A 114 4.96 -27.53 17.37
CA HIS A 114 6.00 -28.14 16.52
C HIS A 114 7.41 -27.74 16.98
N LYS A 115 8.39 -28.63 16.75
CA LYS A 115 9.79 -28.36 17.10
C LYS A 115 10.30 -27.11 16.40
N LEU A 116 10.94 -26.20 17.13
CA LEU A 116 11.48 -24.93 16.60
C LEU A 116 12.38 -25.12 15.37
N LYS A 117 13.18 -26.19 15.33
CA LYS A 117 14.03 -26.53 14.19
C LYS A 117 13.22 -26.80 12.91
N CYS A 118 12.03 -27.37 13.04
CA CYS A 118 11.12 -27.62 11.91
C CYS A 118 10.47 -26.32 11.44
N LEU A 119 10.04 -25.45 12.36
CA LEU A 119 9.53 -24.10 12.05
C LEU A 119 10.59 -23.22 11.36
N LYS A 120 11.85 -23.37 11.74
CA LYS A 120 13.01 -22.71 11.10
C LYS A 120 13.50 -23.40 9.82
N ARG A 121 12.89 -24.52 9.41
CA ARG A 121 13.28 -25.33 8.24
C ARG A 121 14.73 -25.83 8.28
N GLU A 122 15.23 -26.12 9.47
CA GLU A 122 16.55 -26.70 9.72
C GLU A 122 16.48 -28.24 9.84
N CYS A 123 15.37 -28.85 9.40
CA CYS A 123 15.14 -30.29 9.48
C CYS A 123 15.18 -30.92 8.09
N ASP A 124 16.05 -31.92 7.90
CA ASP A 124 16.23 -32.61 6.61
C ASP A 124 15.13 -33.66 6.32
N GLN A 125 14.29 -33.96 7.31
CA GLN A 125 13.31 -35.05 7.22
C GLN A 125 11.95 -34.60 6.68
N TRP A 126 11.63 -33.31 6.72
CA TRP A 126 10.31 -32.77 6.35
C TRP A 126 10.44 -31.35 5.81
N GLY A 127 9.81 -31.07 4.68
CA GLY A 127 9.91 -29.79 4.00
C GLY A 127 8.96 -29.69 2.79
N VAL A 128 8.97 -28.53 2.14
CA VAL A 128 8.05 -28.19 1.04
C VAL A 128 8.27 -29.05 -0.21
N GLU A 129 9.45 -29.64 -0.34
CA GLU A 129 9.81 -30.59 -1.39
C GLU A 129 9.02 -31.90 -1.35
N LYS A 130 8.33 -32.21 -0.24
CA LYS A 130 7.50 -33.41 -0.11
C LYS A 130 6.02 -33.18 -0.43
N PHE A 131 5.66 -31.97 -0.86
CA PHE A 131 4.29 -31.65 -1.22
C PHE A 131 3.88 -32.47 -2.47
N PRO A 132 2.82 -33.30 -2.39
CA PRO A 132 2.36 -34.06 -3.55
C PRO A 132 1.65 -33.11 -4.51
N PHE A 133 2.32 -32.77 -5.61
CA PHE A 133 1.73 -32.00 -6.70
C PHE A 133 0.80 -32.89 -7.55
N LEU A 134 -0.22 -32.29 -8.14
CA LEU A 134 -1.09 -32.99 -9.08
C LEU A 134 -0.32 -33.34 -10.37
N PRO A 135 -0.68 -34.42 -11.07
CA PRO A 135 -0.02 -34.80 -12.34
C PRO A 135 0.01 -33.66 -13.37
N GLU A 136 -1.03 -32.83 -13.40
CA GLU A 136 -1.13 -31.64 -14.25
C GLU A 136 -0.15 -30.52 -13.86
N GLU A 137 0.30 -30.46 -12.61
CA GLU A 137 1.29 -29.50 -12.09
C GLU A 137 2.74 -29.98 -12.27
N ILE A 138 2.92 -31.27 -12.57
CA ILE A 138 4.22 -31.93 -12.84
C ILE A 138 4.39 -32.19 -14.35
N SER A 139 3.32 -32.09 -15.14
CA SER A 139 3.32 -32.35 -16.58
C SER A 139 4.07 -31.24 -17.34
N ASP A 140 5.15 -31.63 -18.02
CA ASP A 140 5.88 -30.77 -18.97
C ASP A 140 5.04 -30.41 -20.22
N GLU A 141 3.85 -31.01 -20.40
CA GLU A 141 2.98 -30.79 -21.57
C GLU A 141 2.14 -29.50 -21.46
N VAL A 142 2.00 -28.94 -20.26
CA VAL A 142 1.38 -27.61 -20.06
C VAL A 142 2.51 -26.62 -19.82
N GLU A 143 2.93 -25.94 -20.87
CA GLU A 143 3.97 -24.90 -20.86
C GLU A 143 3.57 -23.63 -20.07
N GLU A 144 2.66 -23.72 -19.10
CA GLU A 144 2.47 -22.66 -18.11
C GLU A 144 3.62 -22.76 -17.10
N HIS A 145 4.69 -22.01 -17.39
CA HIS A 145 5.80 -21.80 -16.48
C HIS A 145 5.26 -21.28 -15.13
N VAL A 146 5.13 -22.16 -14.14
CA VAL A 146 4.87 -21.77 -12.75
C VAL A 146 6.16 -21.16 -12.20
N ILE A 147 6.29 -19.84 -12.39
CA ILE A 147 7.41 -19.07 -11.83
C ILE A 147 7.12 -18.83 -10.35
N TRP A 148 7.65 -19.70 -9.48
CA TRP A 148 7.68 -19.49 -8.05
C TRP A 148 8.57 -18.28 -7.72
N LYS A 149 7.99 -17.09 -7.65
CA LYS A 149 8.67 -15.91 -7.10
C LYS A 149 8.50 -15.94 -5.59
N ARG A 150 9.51 -16.45 -4.88
CA ARG A 150 9.69 -16.18 -3.45
C ARG A 150 9.85 -14.66 -3.34
N TYR A 151 8.80 -13.96 -2.92
CA TYR A 151 8.93 -12.55 -2.60
C TYR A 151 9.79 -12.49 -1.35
N ASP A 152 11.02 -12.01 -1.46
CA ASP A 152 11.93 -11.84 -0.32
C ASP A 152 11.26 -11.03 0.81
N LEU A 153 10.30 -10.15 0.46
CA LEU A 153 9.41 -9.42 1.37
C LEU A 153 8.55 -10.31 2.30
N LEU A 154 8.19 -11.54 1.89
CA LEU A 154 7.44 -12.48 2.74
C LEU A 154 8.34 -13.13 3.80
N GLN A 155 9.65 -13.20 3.54
CA GLN A 155 10.60 -13.74 4.51
C GLN A 155 10.70 -12.82 5.73
N ASP A 156 10.73 -11.50 5.50
CA ASP A 156 10.80 -10.50 6.55
C ASP A 156 9.43 -10.19 7.17
N TYR A 157 8.33 -10.56 6.51
CA TYR A 157 6.97 -10.27 6.98
C TYR A 157 6.70 -10.81 8.38
N SER A 158 7.16 -12.02 8.70
CA SER A 158 6.99 -12.61 10.04
C SER A 158 7.76 -11.81 11.10
N TYR A 159 8.97 -11.39 10.78
CA TYR A 159 9.79 -10.55 11.64
C TYR A 159 9.21 -9.14 11.81
N HIS A 160 8.78 -8.48 10.73
CA HIS A 160 8.11 -7.18 10.77
C HIS A 160 6.82 -7.22 11.59
N SER A 161 6.01 -8.27 11.42
CA SER A 161 4.77 -8.45 12.20
C SER A 161 5.06 -8.66 13.68
N PHE A 162 6.07 -9.47 13.99
CA PHE A 162 6.53 -9.67 15.36
C PHE A 162 7.05 -8.36 15.97
N MET A 163 7.91 -7.62 15.26
CA MET A 163 8.47 -6.34 15.71
C MET A 163 7.38 -5.30 15.93
N ALA A 164 6.44 -5.13 15.00
CA ALA A 164 5.33 -4.20 15.14
C ALA A 164 4.48 -4.54 16.38
N LYS A 165 4.14 -5.81 16.57
CA LYS A 165 3.37 -6.27 17.73
C LYS A 165 4.15 -6.07 19.03
N TRP A 166 5.44 -6.39 19.03
CA TRP A 166 6.30 -6.22 20.20
C TRP A 166 6.45 -4.74 20.58
N GLN A 167 6.73 -3.87 19.61
CA GLN A 167 6.83 -2.42 19.82
C GLN A 167 5.52 -1.82 20.35
N GLN A 168 4.38 -2.25 19.77
CA GLN A 168 3.07 -1.83 20.26
C GLN A 168 2.86 -2.24 21.71
N ASN A 169 3.16 -3.50 22.06
CA ASN A 169 3.05 -3.98 23.45
C ASN A 169 3.97 -3.21 24.41
N GLN A 170 5.17 -2.82 23.98
CA GLN A 170 6.06 -1.99 24.79
C GLN A 170 5.47 -0.60 25.01
N LEU A 171 4.92 0.02 23.96
CA LEU A 171 4.27 1.33 24.06
C LEU A 171 3.03 1.28 24.96
N ASP A 172 2.18 0.27 24.81
CA ASP A 172 0.98 0.09 25.63
C ASP A 172 1.36 -0.07 27.11
N SER A 173 2.38 -0.90 27.39
CA SER A 173 2.91 -1.06 28.75
C SER A 173 3.47 0.25 29.34
N LEU A 174 4.13 1.08 28.53
CA LEU A 174 4.62 2.40 28.96
C LEU A 174 3.48 3.38 29.22
N ILE A 175 2.42 3.35 28.42
CA ILE A 175 1.24 4.21 28.61
C ILE A 175 0.49 3.81 29.88
N GLU A 176 0.34 2.51 30.14
CA GLU A 176 -0.33 1.98 31.34
C GLU A 176 0.44 2.30 32.63
N ASN A 177 1.78 2.31 32.57
CA ASN A 177 2.64 2.55 33.73
C ASN A 177 3.35 3.91 33.65
N LEU A 178 2.72 4.90 33.01
CA LEU A 178 3.29 6.24 32.90
C LEU A 178 3.47 6.83 34.32
N PRO A 179 4.68 7.30 34.70
CA PRO A 179 4.88 7.98 35.96
C PRO A 179 4.24 9.37 35.96
N LYS A 180 3.79 9.82 37.14
CA LYS A 180 3.32 11.19 37.30
C LYS A 180 4.41 12.21 36.95
N ASP A 181 3.98 13.31 36.34
CA ASP A 181 4.82 14.38 35.80
C ASP A 181 5.69 14.01 34.58
N GLU A 182 5.64 12.76 34.11
CA GLU A 182 6.24 12.35 32.85
C GLU A 182 5.23 12.35 31.69
N VAL A 183 5.75 12.43 30.47
CA VAL A 183 4.96 12.47 29.24
C VAL A 183 5.59 11.60 28.16
N ILE A 184 4.74 10.95 27.37
CA ILE A 184 5.18 10.23 26.17
C ILE A 184 4.84 11.06 24.95
N HIS A 185 5.85 11.35 24.13
CA HIS A 185 5.68 11.97 22.81
C HIS A 185 5.92 10.92 21.73
N VAL A 186 4.90 10.67 20.93
CA VAL A 186 5.02 9.90 19.69
C VAL A 186 5.05 10.88 18.54
N HIS A 187 6.19 10.97 17.87
CA HIS A 187 6.37 11.77 16.68
C HIS A 187 6.18 10.89 15.44
N ASP A 188 5.25 11.26 14.56
CA ASP A 188 5.21 10.70 13.20
C ASP A 188 6.16 11.50 12.30
N TYR A 189 6.51 10.95 11.15
CA TYR A 189 7.28 11.67 10.14
C TYR A 189 6.48 12.84 9.59
N SER A 190 7.10 14.02 9.54
CA SER A 190 6.51 15.20 8.93
C SER A 190 6.24 14.94 7.44
N LYS A 191 5.02 15.21 6.99
CA LYS A 191 4.62 15.03 5.58
C LYS A 191 4.36 16.39 4.94
N GLY A 192 4.86 16.57 3.72
CA GLY A 192 4.52 17.73 2.90
C GLY A 192 3.05 17.66 2.49
N TYR A 193 2.25 18.61 2.98
CA TYR A 193 0.87 18.80 2.61
C TYR A 193 0.76 19.88 1.54
N SER A 194 0.06 19.58 0.45
CA SER A 194 -0.16 20.53 -0.64
C SER A 194 -1.49 21.24 -0.45
N CYS A 195 -1.44 22.51 -0.07
CA CYS A 195 -2.60 23.37 0.13
C CYS A 195 -3.16 23.82 -1.22
N ARG A 196 -4.30 23.28 -1.63
CA ARG A 196 -5.04 23.74 -2.81
C ARG A 196 -6.14 24.70 -2.36
N GLN A 197 -6.17 25.90 -2.93
CA GLN A 197 -7.36 26.76 -2.81
C GLN A 197 -8.54 26.08 -3.50
N GLN A 198 -9.73 26.15 -2.88
CA GLN A 198 -10.97 25.75 -3.53
C GLN A 198 -11.33 26.80 -4.59
N ASP A 199 -11.71 26.32 -5.77
CA ASP A 199 -12.44 27.03 -6.84
C ASP A 199 -11.71 28.00 -7.77
N GLU A 200 -10.50 27.68 -8.25
CA GLU A 200 -10.00 28.31 -9.49
C GLU A 200 -9.42 27.30 -10.49
N LEU A 201 -9.93 27.30 -11.72
CA LEU A 201 -9.44 26.46 -12.83
C LEU A 201 -7.92 26.65 -13.10
N GLN A 202 -7.33 27.74 -12.60
CA GLN A 202 -5.92 28.08 -12.69
C GLN A 202 -5.06 27.43 -11.59
N SER A 203 -5.61 27.11 -10.42
CA SER A 203 -4.86 26.51 -9.30
C SER A 203 -4.47 25.05 -9.54
N GLU A 204 -4.96 24.43 -10.63
CA GLU A 204 -4.54 23.10 -11.08
C GLU A 204 -3.21 23.15 -11.88
N TYR A 205 -2.79 24.34 -12.33
CA TYR A 205 -1.64 24.53 -13.22
C TYR A 205 -0.49 25.35 -12.61
N PHE A 206 -0.71 26.11 -11.55
CA PHE A 206 0.31 26.93 -10.89
C PHE A 206 0.68 26.39 -9.50
N ASP A 207 1.86 26.79 -9.01
CA ASP A 207 2.50 26.28 -7.78
C ASP A 207 1.51 26.09 -6.63
N VAL A 208 1.42 24.85 -6.16
CA VAL A 208 0.63 24.51 -4.98
C VAL A 208 1.46 24.87 -3.77
N ALA A 209 0.99 25.81 -2.95
CA ALA A 209 1.64 26.11 -1.69
C ALA A 209 1.78 24.83 -0.87
N LYS A 210 3.01 24.47 -0.47
CA LYS A 210 3.26 23.32 0.38
C LYS A 210 3.55 23.79 1.80
N VAL A 211 3.08 23.01 2.74
CA VAL A 211 3.40 23.16 4.17
C VAL A 211 3.83 21.81 4.70
N SER A 212 4.77 21.78 5.63
CA SER A 212 5.08 20.57 6.37
C SER A 212 4.09 20.43 7.53
N LEU A 213 3.45 19.26 7.62
CA LEU A 213 2.59 18.88 8.73
C LEU A 213 3.33 17.85 9.59
N HIS A 214 3.68 18.24 10.81
CA HIS A 214 4.25 17.37 11.82
C HIS A 214 3.21 17.04 12.88
N VAL A 215 2.96 15.74 13.09
CA VAL A 215 1.93 15.25 14.00
C VAL A 215 2.61 14.64 15.21
N ILE A 216 2.26 15.17 16.39
CA ILE A 216 2.77 14.69 17.67
C ILE A 216 1.57 14.19 18.48
N ILE A 217 1.65 12.95 18.93
CA ILE A 217 0.69 12.36 19.88
C ILE A 217 1.33 12.42 21.26
N LEU A 218 0.66 13.11 22.18
CA LEU A 218 1.07 13.29 23.56
C LEU A 218 0.21 12.40 24.46
N TYR A 219 0.85 11.60 25.30
CA TYR A 219 0.22 10.95 26.45
C TYR A 219 0.75 11.56 27.73
N ARG A 220 -0.14 11.98 28.62
CA ARG A 220 0.21 12.55 29.93
C ARG A 220 -0.89 12.27 30.96
N HIS A 221 -0.55 12.40 32.24
CA HIS A 221 -1.54 12.42 33.30
C HIS A 221 -2.51 13.60 33.15
N ALA A 222 -3.77 13.39 33.52
CA ALA A 222 -4.77 14.42 33.61
C ALA A 222 -4.40 15.46 34.65
N VAL A 223 -4.63 16.73 34.31
CA VAL A 223 -4.35 17.88 35.16
C VAL A 223 -5.67 18.58 35.44
N GLU A 224 -6.11 18.57 36.70
CA GLU A 224 -7.42 19.07 37.13
C GLU A 224 -7.81 20.45 36.55
N PRO A 225 -6.96 21.51 36.58
CA PRO A 225 -7.35 22.80 36.02
C PRO A 225 -7.50 22.83 34.49
N VAL A 226 -7.00 21.82 33.77
CA VAL A 226 -7.01 21.78 32.30
C VAL A 226 -8.02 20.76 31.78
N ASP A 227 -8.01 19.55 32.35
CA ASP A 227 -8.77 18.40 31.87
C ASP A 227 -10.00 18.10 32.72
N GLY A 228 -10.15 18.77 33.88
CA GLY A 228 -11.28 18.58 34.81
C GLY A 228 -11.23 17.30 35.64
N ASN A 229 -10.20 16.47 35.45
CA ASN A 229 -10.00 15.20 36.16
C ASN A 229 -8.69 15.24 36.95
N PHE A 230 -8.70 14.64 38.14
CA PHE A 230 -7.51 14.46 38.97
C PHE A 230 -6.83 13.14 38.64
N SER A 231 -5.50 13.13 38.57
CA SER A 231 -4.71 11.90 38.38
C SER A 231 -3.75 11.70 39.55
N THR A 232 -3.69 10.48 40.06
CA THR A 232 -2.69 10.04 41.04
C THR A 232 -1.77 8.98 40.45
N ASP A 233 -0.71 8.63 41.17
CA ASP A 233 0.15 7.48 40.83
C ASP A 233 -0.58 6.14 41.02
N GLU A 234 -1.53 6.08 41.95
CA GLU A 234 -2.29 4.86 42.30
C GLU A 234 -3.51 4.67 41.39
N GLU A 235 -4.10 5.76 40.92
CA GLU A 235 -5.23 5.79 39.97
C GLU A 235 -4.91 6.77 38.83
N PRO A 236 -4.10 6.33 37.84
CA PRO A 236 -3.68 7.17 36.74
C PRO A 236 -4.82 7.40 35.74
N THR A 237 -5.11 8.66 35.45
CA THR A 237 -6.01 9.06 34.36
C THR A 237 -5.17 9.61 33.21
N ILE A 238 -4.93 8.81 32.18
CA ILE A 238 -4.08 9.19 31.05
C ILE A 238 -4.89 9.88 29.95
N ILE A 239 -4.43 11.06 29.52
CA ILE A 239 -5.02 11.86 28.45
C ILE A 239 -4.17 11.72 27.18
N LYS A 240 -4.83 11.37 26.08
CA LYS A 240 -4.25 11.39 24.73
C LYS A 240 -4.58 12.71 24.03
N LYS A 241 -3.56 13.47 23.64
CA LYS A 241 -3.70 14.74 22.91
C LYS A 241 -2.98 14.67 21.56
N HIS A 242 -3.56 15.30 20.55
CA HIS A 242 -2.95 15.44 19.23
C HIS A 242 -2.49 16.89 19.07
N LEU A 243 -1.22 17.06 18.73
CA LEU A 243 -0.58 18.34 18.47
C LEU A 243 -0.19 18.36 16.99
N PHE A 244 -0.66 19.37 16.28
CA PHE A 244 -0.34 19.58 14.88
C PHE A 244 0.58 20.79 14.78
N VAL A 245 1.78 20.57 14.27
CA VAL A 245 2.72 21.64 13.96
C VAL A 245 2.72 21.82 12.45
N ILE A 246 2.38 23.03 12.00
CA ILE A 246 2.35 23.40 10.59
C ILE A 246 3.52 24.36 10.37
N SER A 247 4.38 24.03 9.42
CA SER A 247 5.55 24.83 9.06
C SER A 247 5.54 25.13 7.56
N ASP A 248 6.08 26.28 7.18
CA ASP A 248 6.38 26.64 5.78
C ASP A 248 7.70 26.01 5.29
N ASP A 249 8.44 25.33 6.17
CA ASP A 249 9.64 24.58 5.81
C ASP A 249 9.29 23.32 5.00
N GLU A 250 9.62 23.34 3.71
CA GLU A 250 9.44 22.20 2.80
C GLU A 250 10.50 21.09 2.99
N VAL A 251 11.57 21.36 3.75
CA VAL A 251 12.68 20.44 4.01
C VAL A 251 12.33 19.55 5.20
N GLN A 252 11.28 18.73 5.07
CA GLN A 252 10.87 17.65 6.01
C GLN A 252 11.59 17.68 7.37
N ASP A 253 11.23 18.69 8.16
CA ASP A 253 11.71 19.09 9.48
C ASP A 253 12.78 18.17 10.13
N PHE A 254 14.00 18.15 9.56
CA PHE A 254 15.14 17.35 10.05
C PHE A 254 15.43 17.65 11.53
N HIS A 255 15.15 18.89 11.95
CA HIS A 255 15.34 19.37 13.32
C HIS A 255 14.45 18.65 14.34
N SER A 256 13.30 18.12 13.92
CA SER A 256 12.37 17.38 14.78
C SER A 256 12.76 15.92 14.99
N VAL A 257 13.65 15.37 14.16
CA VAL A 257 13.92 13.93 14.12
C VAL A 257 15.37 13.59 14.52
N HIS A 258 16.36 14.48 14.31
CA HIS A 258 17.78 14.18 14.61
C HIS A 258 18.54 15.34 15.30
N LYS A 259 18.72 15.20 16.61
CA LYS A 259 19.98 15.51 17.31
C LYS A 259 20.25 14.41 18.34
N ALA A 260 20.87 13.33 17.87
CA ALA A 260 21.56 12.34 18.70
C ALA A 260 23.00 12.23 18.20
#